data_AF-A0A433QGN8-F1
#
_entry.id   AF-A0A433QGN8-F1
#
_cell.length_a   1.000
_cell.length_b   1.000
_cell.length_c   1.000
_cell.angle_alpha   90.00
_cell.angle_beta   90.00
_cell.angle_gamma   90.00
#
_symmetry.space_group_name_H-M   'P 1'
#
loop_
_entity.id
_entity.type
_entity.pdbx_description
1 polymer ?
#
loop_
_entity_poly.entity_id
_entity_poly.type
_entity_poly.pdbx_seq_one_letter_code
_entity_poly.pdbx_strand_id
1 'polypeptide(L)'
;MSTGNITLWVKLEDQRQPVQHRIHSGSNLADFAGHLCQTSKRLKTLDVDLGDIEFFGDYDKAKYSDDDRNDQNGHDKSLFGEILVEHLKTTSKSPLVVRYPLSNKAIVLNLKLLRTQIQVTLTHSTGTWRELLAQTRNKFDRLQEGAEFYFVDQETKKMIIEDKVTFDRLLNKTAPNDQNEVIVDLIVRIKDKLQHRHECSHILSSLTGKKAYGDWSLNEVLNEVLHKRYPSLLAMPELNIEQIKPHAKKNSLVMTRRLS
;
A
#
# COMPACT_ATOMS: atom_id res chain seq x y z
N MET A 1 -28.95 23.99 -28.92
CA MET A 1 -28.05 23.18 -28.06
C MET A 1 -26.72 23.08 -28.78
N SER A 2 -25.64 23.57 -28.18
CA SER A 2 -24.34 23.65 -28.86
C SER A 2 -23.81 22.23 -29.11
N THR A 3 -23.77 21.83 -30.38
CA THR A 3 -23.02 20.66 -30.87
C THR A 3 -21.53 20.97 -30.79
N GLY A 4 -20.99 21.00 -29.57
CA GLY A 4 -19.59 21.28 -29.30
C GLY A 4 -18.82 20.03 -28.90
N ASN A 5 -17.53 19.98 -29.23
CA ASN A 5 -16.60 19.04 -28.62
C ASN A 5 -16.01 19.66 -27.35
N ILE A 6 -15.91 18.87 -26.30
CA ILE A 6 -15.20 19.19 -25.05
C ILE A 6 -13.81 18.59 -25.13
N THR A 7 -12.81 19.32 -24.63
CA THR A 7 -11.44 18.82 -24.51
C THR A 7 -11.14 18.49 -23.05
N LEU A 8 -10.73 17.26 -22.79
CA LEU A 8 -10.29 16.79 -21.48
C LEU A 8 -8.79 16.55 -21.47
N TRP A 9 -8.12 16.94 -20.38
CA TRP A 9 -6.77 16.48 -20.08
C TRP A 9 -6.86 15.14 -19.35
N VAL A 10 -6.35 14.09 -19.97
CA VAL A 10 -6.49 12.71 -19.49
C VAL A 10 -5.11 12.09 -19.32
N LYS A 11 -4.90 11.43 -18.19
CA LYS A 11 -3.66 10.71 -17.88
C LYS A 11 -3.98 9.24 -17.65
N LEU A 12 -3.55 8.38 -18.57
CA LEU A 12 -3.46 6.94 -18.27
C LEU A 12 -2.48 6.75 -17.10
N GLU A 13 -2.85 5.98 -16.08
CA GLU A 13 -2.10 5.92 -14.81
C GLU A 13 -0.64 5.44 -14.98
N ASP A 14 -0.38 4.61 -16.00
CA ASP A 14 0.97 4.13 -16.36
C ASP A 14 1.75 5.08 -17.29
N GLN A 15 1.16 6.19 -17.73
CA GLN A 15 1.80 7.20 -18.56
C GLN A 15 2.32 8.38 -17.75
N ARG A 16 3.43 8.96 -18.24
CA ARG A 16 4.10 10.07 -17.55
C ARG A 16 3.33 11.39 -17.65
N GLN A 17 2.72 11.65 -18.80
CA GLN A 17 2.12 12.94 -19.11
C GLN A 17 0.65 12.80 -19.49
N PRO A 18 -0.20 13.75 -19.09
CA PRO A 18 -1.56 13.81 -19.60
C PRO A 18 -1.58 14.26 -21.06
N VAL A 19 -2.57 13.76 -21.80
CA VAL A 19 -2.82 14.05 -23.21
C VAL A 19 -4.24 14.60 -23.35
N GLN A 20 -4.46 15.46 -24.34
CA GLN A 20 -5.78 15.99 -24.63
C GLN A 20 -6.62 14.98 -25.43
N HIS A 21 -7.84 14.75 -24.98
CA HIS A 21 -8.85 13.99 -25.70
C HIS A 21 -10.06 14.89 -26.00
N ARG A 22 -10.58 14.79 -27.22
CA ARG A 22 -11.81 15.48 -27.63
C ARG A 22 -12.96 14.49 -27.61
N ILE A 23 -14.07 14.87 -27.00
CA ILE A 23 -15.31 14.08 -26.98
C ILE A 23 -16.51 15.03 -27.15
N HIS A 24 -17.63 14.51 -27.64
CA HIS A 24 -18.85 15.28 -27.80
C HIS A 24 -19.38 15.77 -26.44
N SER A 25 -19.90 17.00 -26.42
CA SER A 25 -20.65 17.52 -25.27
C SER A 25 -21.88 16.65 -25.00
N GLY A 26 -22.21 16.43 -23.73
CA GLY A 26 -23.31 15.56 -23.31
C GLY A 26 -22.95 14.08 -23.15
N SER A 27 -21.73 13.67 -23.53
CA SER A 27 -21.23 12.32 -23.20
C SER A 27 -20.97 12.17 -21.71
N ASN A 28 -21.16 10.96 -21.20
CA ASN A 28 -20.77 10.59 -19.83
C ASN A 28 -19.40 9.87 -19.80
N LEU A 29 -18.93 9.51 -18.60
CA LEU A 29 -17.67 8.81 -18.43
C LEU A 29 -17.67 7.39 -19.03
N ALA A 30 -18.82 6.71 -19.07
CA ALA A 30 -18.95 5.40 -19.73
C ALA A 30 -18.79 5.50 -21.25
N ASP A 31 -19.42 6.51 -21.89
CA ASP A 31 -19.21 6.84 -23.30
C ASP A 31 -17.73 7.18 -23.56
N PHE A 32 -17.12 7.92 -22.64
CA PHE A 32 -15.72 8.28 -22.72
C PHE A 32 -14.79 7.08 -22.58
N ALA A 33 -15.11 6.09 -21.76
CA ALA A 33 -14.38 4.82 -21.67
C ALA A 33 -14.37 4.11 -23.04
N GLY A 34 -15.53 4.01 -23.70
CA GLY A 34 -15.64 3.48 -25.06
C GLY A 34 -14.78 4.26 -26.06
N HIS A 35 -14.82 5.59 -26.00
CA HIS A 35 -13.97 6.45 -26.82
C HIS A 35 -12.47 6.24 -26.57
N LEU A 36 -12.05 6.06 -25.31
CA LEU A 36 -10.67 5.79 -24.95
C LEU A 36 -10.17 4.45 -25.50
N CYS A 37 -10.98 3.39 -25.41
CA CYS A 37 -10.66 2.09 -26.02
C CYS A 37 -10.54 2.17 -27.55
N GLN A 38 -11.27 3.08 -28.20
CA GLN A 38 -11.22 3.30 -29.65
C GLN A 38 -10.13 4.26 -30.11
N THR A 39 -9.51 5.05 -29.23
CA THR A 39 -8.54 6.08 -29.63
C THR A 39 -7.15 5.84 -29.05
N SER A 40 -7.05 5.26 -27.85
CA SER A 40 -5.78 4.95 -27.20
C SER A 40 -5.15 3.72 -27.83
N LYS A 41 -3.94 3.87 -28.39
CA LYS A 41 -3.15 2.73 -28.90
C LYS A 41 -2.91 1.66 -27.82
N ARG A 42 -2.77 2.07 -26.56
CA ARG A 42 -2.53 1.14 -25.44
C ARG A 42 -3.77 0.33 -25.07
N LEU A 43 -4.92 0.99 -24.98
CA LEU A 43 -6.15 0.30 -24.60
C LEU A 43 -6.65 -0.59 -25.74
N LYS A 44 -6.44 -0.19 -27.01
CA LYS A 44 -6.76 -1.04 -28.17
C LYS A 44 -6.09 -2.41 -28.17
N THR A 45 -4.89 -2.50 -27.62
CA THR A 45 -4.13 -3.76 -27.59
C THR A 45 -4.50 -4.65 -26.40
N LEU A 46 -5.27 -4.12 -25.46
CA LEU A 46 -5.73 -4.83 -24.28
C LEU A 46 -7.20 -5.20 -24.47
N ASP A 47 -7.57 -6.43 -24.15
CA ASP A 47 -8.97 -6.87 -24.11
C ASP A 47 -9.59 -6.37 -22.80
N VAL A 48 -10.02 -5.10 -22.78
CA VAL A 48 -10.50 -4.40 -21.59
C VAL A 48 -12.01 -4.23 -21.67
N ASP A 49 -12.72 -4.73 -20.66
CA ASP A 49 -14.12 -4.38 -20.46
C ASP A 49 -14.23 -2.90 -20.07
N LEU A 50 -15.17 -2.19 -20.70
CA LEU A 50 -15.44 -0.79 -20.42
C LEU A 50 -15.86 -0.56 -18.97
N GLY A 51 -16.52 -1.55 -18.34
CA GLY A 51 -16.94 -1.51 -16.95
C GLY A 51 -15.76 -1.53 -15.96
N ASP A 52 -14.61 -2.03 -16.37
CA ASP A 52 -13.41 -2.12 -15.53
C ASP A 52 -12.51 -0.87 -15.61
N ILE A 53 -12.90 0.13 -16.41
CA ILE A 53 -12.18 1.39 -16.51
C ILE A 53 -12.63 2.33 -15.39
N GLU A 54 -11.68 2.71 -14.55
CA GLU A 54 -11.91 3.62 -13.43
C GLU A 54 -11.38 5.02 -13.74
N PHE A 55 -12.11 6.03 -13.30
CA PHE A 55 -11.78 7.44 -13.52
C PHE A 55 -11.56 8.14 -12.19
N PHE A 56 -10.50 8.95 -12.06
CA PHE A 56 -10.20 9.71 -10.86
C PHE A 56 -9.90 11.16 -11.24
N GLY A 57 -10.50 12.13 -10.55
CA GLY A 57 -10.25 13.54 -10.82
C GLY A 57 -11.26 14.47 -10.19
N ASP A 58 -11.02 15.77 -10.37
CA ASP A 58 -11.89 16.81 -9.84
C ASP A 58 -13.13 17.00 -10.74
N TYR A 59 -14.30 17.04 -10.10
CA TYR A 59 -15.57 17.32 -10.76
C TYR A 59 -16.45 18.23 -9.90
N ASP A 60 -17.37 18.92 -10.54
CA ASP A 60 -18.31 19.78 -9.84
C ASP A 60 -19.40 18.96 -9.14
N LYS A 61 -19.23 18.74 -7.83
CA LYS A 61 -20.13 17.93 -6.99
C LYS A 61 -21.50 18.55 -6.76
N ALA A 62 -21.66 19.86 -7.00
CA ALA A 62 -22.86 20.62 -6.65
C ALA A 62 -24.15 20.15 -7.36
N LYS A 63 -24.06 19.20 -8.29
CA LYS A 63 -25.21 18.61 -9.01
C LYS A 63 -25.57 17.17 -8.62
N TYR A 64 -24.79 16.50 -7.77
CA TYR A 64 -24.97 15.07 -7.46
C TYR A 64 -24.77 14.70 -5.97
N SER A 65 -24.68 15.69 -5.07
CA SER A 65 -24.49 15.44 -3.64
C SER A 65 -25.84 15.45 -2.90
N ASP A 66 -26.47 14.28 -2.79
CA ASP A 66 -27.50 14.01 -1.78
C ASP A 66 -26.93 13.23 -0.58
N ASP A 67 -25.60 13.09 -0.47
CA ASP A 67 -24.97 12.37 0.64
C ASP A 67 -23.87 13.20 1.30
N ASP A 68 -24.23 13.78 2.45
CA ASP A 68 -23.35 14.26 3.51
C ASP A 68 -22.50 13.11 4.04
N ARG A 69 -21.33 12.85 3.44
CA ARG A 69 -20.23 12.17 4.13
C ARG A 69 -18.93 12.91 3.97
N ASN A 70 -18.55 13.51 5.09
CA ASN A 70 -17.31 14.19 5.39
C ASN A 70 -16.11 13.21 5.38
N ASP A 71 -15.80 12.60 4.22
CA ASP A 71 -14.60 11.77 4.03
C ASP A 71 -13.48 12.65 3.48
N GLN A 72 -12.56 13.03 4.37
CA GLN A 72 -11.37 13.86 4.10
C GLN A 72 -10.30 13.17 3.22
N ASN A 73 -10.66 12.15 2.43
CA ASN A 73 -9.75 11.40 1.56
C ASN A 73 -10.28 11.27 0.11
N GLY A 74 -10.93 12.32 -0.40
CA GLY A 74 -11.66 12.34 -1.67
C GLY A 74 -10.85 12.16 -2.96
N HIS A 75 -9.54 11.88 -2.89
CA HIS A 75 -8.67 11.72 -4.09
C HIS A 75 -8.56 10.28 -4.59
N ASP A 76 -9.02 9.29 -3.82
CA ASP A 76 -8.85 7.86 -4.14
C ASP A 76 -10.15 7.13 -4.51
N LYS A 77 -11.27 7.86 -4.63
CA LYS A 77 -12.56 7.26 -5.04
C LYS A 77 -12.78 7.41 -6.54
N SER A 78 -13.09 6.31 -7.21
CA SER A 78 -13.45 6.30 -8.63
C SER A 78 -14.73 7.12 -8.86
N LEU A 79 -14.76 7.85 -9.97
CA LEU A 79 -15.89 8.63 -10.44
C LEU A 79 -16.91 7.71 -11.10
N PHE A 80 -18.20 7.96 -10.85
CA PHE A 80 -19.28 7.19 -11.44
C PHE A 80 -19.37 7.40 -12.95
N GLY A 81 -19.64 6.32 -13.69
CA GLY A 81 -19.71 6.33 -15.16
C GLY A 81 -20.77 7.29 -15.75
N GLU A 82 -21.80 7.63 -14.98
CA GLU A 82 -22.89 8.52 -15.40
C GLU A 82 -22.53 10.01 -15.34
N ILE A 83 -21.40 10.37 -14.72
CA ILE A 83 -20.97 11.77 -14.64
C ILE A 83 -20.71 12.29 -16.06
N LEU A 84 -21.40 13.37 -16.42
CA LEU A 84 -21.19 14.06 -17.69
C LEU A 84 -19.79 14.66 -17.74
N VAL A 85 -19.11 14.50 -18.88
CA VAL A 85 -17.74 14.98 -19.08
C VAL A 85 -17.60 16.50 -18.96
N GLU A 86 -18.69 17.24 -19.19
CA GLU A 86 -18.76 18.70 -19.04
C GLU A 86 -18.67 19.18 -17.58
N HIS A 87 -18.94 18.29 -16.62
CA HIS A 87 -18.81 18.60 -15.20
C HIS A 87 -17.40 18.36 -14.66
N LEU A 88 -16.49 17.82 -15.47
CA LEU A 88 -15.11 17.57 -15.10
C LEU A 88 -14.27 18.82 -15.25
N LYS A 89 -13.42 19.10 -14.25
CA LYS A 89 -12.46 20.22 -14.28
C LYS A 89 -11.07 19.65 -14.47
N THR A 90 -10.64 19.52 -15.73
CA THR A 90 -9.34 18.91 -16.08
C THR A 90 -8.35 19.93 -16.61
N THR A 91 -7.10 19.82 -16.19
CA THR A 91 -5.96 20.60 -16.71
C THR A 91 -4.75 19.69 -16.89
N SER A 92 -3.69 20.19 -17.53
CA SER A 92 -2.43 19.44 -17.61
C SER A 92 -1.78 19.19 -16.23
N LYS A 93 -2.15 19.95 -15.19
CA LYS A 93 -1.65 19.79 -13.82
C LYS A 93 -2.59 18.95 -12.94
N SER A 94 -3.89 18.98 -13.22
CA SER A 94 -4.92 18.13 -12.57
C SER A 94 -5.72 17.41 -13.67
N PRO A 95 -5.16 16.35 -14.27
CA PRO A 95 -5.84 15.61 -15.32
C PRO A 95 -6.84 14.61 -14.75
N LEU A 96 -7.79 14.17 -15.57
CA LEU A 96 -8.57 12.97 -15.31
C LEU A 96 -7.65 11.75 -15.40
N VAL A 97 -7.39 11.09 -14.28
CA VAL A 97 -6.58 9.88 -14.22
C VAL A 97 -7.45 8.68 -14.57
N VAL A 98 -6.96 7.85 -15.48
CA VAL A 98 -7.65 6.64 -15.95
C VAL A 98 -6.85 5.43 -15.52
N ARG A 99 -7.51 4.55 -14.77
CA ARG A 99 -7.00 3.23 -14.42
C ARG A 99 -7.77 2.19 -15.22
N TYR A 100 -7.08 1.14 -15.61
CA TYR A 100 -7.65 0.05 -16.41
C TYR A 100 -6.94 -1.28 -16.09
N PRO A 101 -7.61 -2.43 -16.31
CA PRO A 101 -7.01 -3.74 -16.14
C PRO A 101 -5.89 -3.99 -17.16
N LEU A 102 -4.84 -4.67 -16.73
CA LEU A 102 -3.74 -5.14 -17.57
C LEU A 102 -3.94 -6.59 -18.02
N SER A 103 -4.67 -7.38 -17.24
CA SER A 103 -5.18 -8.70 -17.63
C SER A 103 -6.36 -9.10 -16.74
N ASN A 104 -7.06 -10.15 -17.11
CA ASN A 104 -8.11 -10.79 -16.30
C ASN A 104 -7.58 -11.64 -15.12
N LYS A 105 -6.34 -11.41 -14.70
CA LYS A 105 -5.69 -12.20 -13.64
C LYS A 105 -6.04 -11.59 -12.29
N ALA A 106 -6.33 -12.43 -11.31
CA ALA A 106 -6.35 -12.02 -9.92
C ALA A 106 -4.93 -12.11 -9.34
N ILE A 107 -4.53 -11.12 -8.55
CA ILE A 107 -3.26 -11.11 -7.83
C ILE A 107 -3.55 -11.39 -6.37
N VAL A 108 -3.16 -12.56 -5.89
CA VAL A 108 -3.36 -13.00 -4.50
C VAL A 108 -2.06 -12.82 -3.75
N LEU A 109 -2.06 -11.94 -2.75
CA LEU A 109 -0.88 -11.58 -1.99
C LEU A 109 -1.04 -12.03 -0.54
N ASN A 110 -0.18 -12.93 -0.11
CA ASN A 110 -0.08 -13.33 1.29
C ASN A 110 0.95 -12.43 1.97
N LEU A 111 0.50 -11.51 2.80
CA LEU A 111 1.34 -10.52 3.45
C LEU A 111 1.64 -10.95 4.88
N LYS A 112 2.91 -10.94 5.25
CA LYS A 112 3.38 -11.25 6.61
C LYS A 112 4.09 -10.06 7.22
N LEU A 113 3.59 -9.57 8.35
CA LEU A 113 4.24 -8.58 9.19
C LEU A 113 4.44 -9.15 10.60
N LEU A 114 5.69 -9.36 11.01
CA LEU A 114 6.04 -10.04 12.25
C LEU A 114 5.35 -11.42 12.39
N ARG A 115 4.38 -11.53 13.30
CA ARG A 115 3.60 -12.75 13.59
C ARG A 115 2.21 -12.73 12.94
N THR A 116 1.82 -11.63 12.32
CA THR A 116 0.53 -11.47 11.68
C THR A 116 0.66 -11.78 10.20
N GLN A 117 -0.25 -12.60 9.69
CA GLN A 117 -0.38 -12.92 8.28
C GLN A 117 -1.79 -12.57 7.83
N ILE A 118 -1.89 -11.93 6.66
CA ILE A 118 -3.14 -11.57 6.01
C ILE A 118 -3.05 -11.95 4.54
N GLN A 119 -4.21 -12.07 3.90
CA GLN A 119 -4.30 -12.23 2.46
C GLN A 119 -5.05 -11.04 1.89
N VAL A 120 -4.59 -10.54 0.74
CA VAL A 120 -5.30 -9.54 -0.05
C VAL A 120 -5.37 -10.03 -1.50
N THR A 121 -6.53 -9.85 -2.12
CA THR A 121 -6.74 -10.18 -3.53
C THR A 121 -7.00 -8.89 -4.28
N LEU A 122 -6.23 -8.65 -5.35
CA LEU A 122 -6.26 -7.43 -6.13
C LEU A 122 -6.48 -7.76 -7.61
N THR A 123 -7.14 -6.86 -8.33
CA THR A 123 -7.22 -6.93 -9.80
C THR A 123 -5.86 -6.56 -10.40
N HIS A 124 -5.42 -7.27 -11.44
CA HIS A 124 -4.20 -6.91 -12.17
C HIS A 124 -4.46 -5.69 -13.08
N SER A 125 -4.03 -4.51 -12.65
CA SER A 125 -4.38 -3.22 -13.24
C SER A 125 -3.25 -2.19 -13.16
N THR A 126 -3.48 -1.09 -13.89
CA THR A 126 -3.01 0.28 -13.58
C THR A 126 -2.30 0.53 -12.25
N GLY A 127 -3.10 0.24 -11.22
CA GLY A 127 -2.94 0.73 -9.87
C GLY A 127 -2.83 -0.37 -8.83
N THR A 128 -2.64 -1.63 -9.23
CA THR A 128 -2.43 -2.77 -8.30
C THR A 128 -1.38 -2.44 -7.23
N TRP A 129 -0.27 -1.79 -7.62
CA TRP A 129 0.76 -1.36 -6.67
C TRP A 129 0.24 -0.35 -5.63
N ARG A 130 -0.55 0.65 -6.07
CA ARG A 130 -1.13 1.66 -5.18
C ARG A 130 -2.13 1.02 -4.22
N GLU A 131 -2.96 0.12 -4.74
CA GLU A 131 -3.94 -0.61 -3.96
C GLU A 131 -3.31 -1.56 -2.95
N LEU A 132 -2.22 -2.26 -3.33
CA LEU A 132 -1.43 -3.05 -2.40
C LEU A 132 -0.93 -2.20 -1.22
N LEU A 133 -0.36 -1.03 -1.48
CA LEU A 133 0.11 -0.13 -0.43
C LEU A 133 -1.04 0.32 0.49
N ALA A 134 -2.19 0.69 -0.08
CA ALA A 134 -3.37 1.13 0.67
C ALA A 134 -3.95 -0.01 1.53
N GLN A 135 -4.20 -1.18 0.95
CA GLN A 135 -4.72 -2.36 1.63
C GLN A 135 -3.77 -2.84 2.74
N THR A 136 -2.46 -2.81 2.50
CA THR A 136 -1.45 -3.18 3.50
C THR A 136 -1.53 -2.25 4.72
N ARG A 137 -1.65 -0.94 4.52
CA ARG A 137 -1.83 0.03 5.62
C ARG A 137 -3.14 -0.20 6.38
N ASN A 138 -4.22 -0.42 5.65
CA ASN A 138 -5.55 -0.60 6.25
C ASN A 138 -5.63 -1.88 7.09
N LYS A 139 -4.93 -2.96 6.68
CA LYS A 139 -4.98 -4.26 7.35
C LYS A 139 -3.98 -4.45 8.48
N PHE A 140 -2.90 -3.66 8.52
CA PHE A 140 -1.92 -3.71 9.60
C PHE A 140 -1.93 -2.41 10.40
N ASP A 141 -2.53 -2.45 11.60
CA ASP A 141 -2.60 -1.30 12.52
C ASP A 141 -1.23 -0.64 12.78
N ARG A 142 -0.16 -1.44 12.81
CA ARG A 142 1.23 -0.96 13.02
C ARG A 142 1.78 -0.11 11.87
N LEU A 143 1.08 -0.07 10.73
CA LEU A 143 1.43 0.75 9.56
C LEU A 143 0.52 1.97 9.42
N GLN A 144 -0.52 2.08 10.27
CA GLN A 144 -1.28 3.30 10.41
C GLN A 144 -0.35 4.36 11.05
N GLU A 145 -0.50 5.64 10.69
CA GLU A 145 0.38 6.76 11.10
C GLU A 145 1.71 6.93 10.33
N GLY A 146 1.65 7.02 8.99
CA GLY A 146 2.76 7.55 8.19
C GLY A 146 4.06 6.73 8.26
N ALA A 147 3.97 5.48 8.71
CA ALA A 147 5.05 4.52 8.66
C ALA A 147 5.38 4.21 7.19
N GLU A 148 6.66 4.32 6.86
CA GLU A 148 7.16 3.84 5.59
C GLU A 148 7.44 2.34 5.69
N PHE A 149 7.15 1.61 4.62
CA PHE A 149 7.39 0.18 4.57
C PHE A 149 7.75 -0.25 3.16
N TYR A 150 8.28 -1.46 3.05
CA TYR A 150 8.60 -2.13 1.81
C TYR A 150 8.26 -3.61 1.92
N PHE A 151 8.28 -4.31 0.80
CA PHE A 151 8.05 -5.75 0.76
C PHE A 151 9.35 -6.48 0.43
N VAL A 152 9.44 -7.70 0.93
CA VAL A 152 10.48 -8.66 0.56
C VAL A 152 9.79 -9.92 0.12
N ASP A 153 10.15 -10.43 -1.04
CA ASP A 153 9.67 -11.73 -1.50
C ASP A 153 10.04 -12.83 -0.49
N GLN A 154 9.05 -13.60 -0.03
CA GLN A 154 9.24 -14.64 0.96
C GLN A 154 9.99 -15.85 0.40
N GLU A 155 9.84 -16.14 -0.90
CA GLU A 155 10.47 -17.29 -1.56
C GLU A 155 11.99 -17.09 -1.60
N THR A 156 12.45 -15.99 -2.20
CA THR A 156 13.88 -15.72 -2.33
C THR A 156 14.51 -15.09 -1.09
N LYS A 157 13.71 -14.38 -0.27
CA LYS A 157 14.14 -13.53 0.86
C LYS A 157 15.18 -12.47 0.50
N LYS A 158 15.42 -12.24 -0.79
CA LYS A 158 16.47 -11.35 -1.32
C LYS A 158 15.89 -10.22 -2.17
N MET A 159 14.76 -10.47 -2.84
CA MET A 159 14.14 -9.45 -3.68
C MET A 159 13.40 -8.45 -2.81
N ILE A 160 14.00 -7.26 -2.67
CA ILE A 160 13.39 -6.07 -2.05
C ILE A 160 12.48 -5.40 -3.08
N ILE A 161 11.26 -5.06 -2.69
CA ILE A 161 10.21 -4.49 -3.54
C ILE A 161 9.76 -3.18 -2.90
N GLU A 162 10.24 -2.06 -3.44
CA GLU A 162 9.96 -0.70 -2.96
C GLU A 162 9.17 0.14 -3.97
N ASP A 163 9.05 -0.35 -5.19
CA ASP A 163 8.51 0.39 -6.32
C ASP A 163 7.67 -0.51 -7.23
N LYS A 164 6.80 0.14 -8.03
CA LYS A 164 5.91 -0.52 -8.99
C LYS A 164 6.67 -1.36 -10.01
N VAL A 165 7.82 -0.90 -10.52
CA VAL A 165 8.55 -1.61 -11.59
C VAL A 165 9.07 -2.95 -11.06
N THR A 166 9.61 -2.95 -9.85
CA THR A 166 10.10 -4.16 -9.20
C THR A 166 8.96 -5.14 -8.88
N PHE A 167 7.79 -4.62 -8.47
CA PHE A 167 6.58 -5.40 -8.25
C PHE A 167 6.03 -6.01 -9.55
N ASP A 168 5.89 -5.23 -10.62
CA ASP A 168 5.41 -5.71 -11.92
C ASP A 168 6.35 -6.80 -12.47
N ARG A 169 7.67 -6.67 -12.26
CA ARG A 169 8.65 -7.70 -12.64
C ARG A 169 8.45 -9.00 -11.86
N LEU A 170 8.05 -8.94 -10.59
CA LEU A 170 7.73 -10.14 -9.81
C LEU A 170 6.49 -10.82 -10.39
N LEU A 171 5.40 -10.08 -10.57
CA LEU A 171 4.15 -10.61 -11.11
C LEU A 171 4.32 -11.27 -12.49
N ASN A 172 5.14 -10.67 -13.36
CA ASN A 172 5.40 -11.21 -14.69
C ASN A 172 6.23 -12.51 -14.70
N LYS A 173 6.98 -12.79 -13.63
CA LYS A 173 7.77 -14.03 -13.51
C LYS A 173 6.98 -15.15 -12.86
N THR A 174 5.98 -14.83 -12.06
CA THR A 174 5.15 -15.79 -11.36
C THR A 174 4.10 -16.35 -12.31
N ALA A 175 4.11 -17.66 -12.51
CA ALA A 175 3.09 -18.33 -13.32
C ALA A 175 1.74 -18.31 -12.59
N PRO A 176 0.62 -18.07 -13.29
CA PRO A 176 -0.70 -18.19 -12.68
C PRO A 176 -1.02 -19.66 -12.37
N ASN A 177 -1.87 -19.89 -11.36
CA ASN A 177 -2.43 -21.20 -11.05
C ASN A 177 -3.57 -21.58 -12.01
N ASP A 178 -4.20 -22.73 -11.76
CA ASP A 178 -5.33 -23.25 -12.56
C ASP A 178 -6.58 -22.36 -12.50
N GLN A 179 -6.68 -21.49 -11.50
CA GLN A 179 -7.73 -20.48 -11.32
C GLN A 179 -7.38 -19.12 -11.97
N ASN A 180 -6.30 -19.04 -12.75
CA ASN A 180 -5.79 -17.81 -13.37
C ASN A 180 -5.36 -16.74 -12.34
N GLU A 181 -4.91 -17.17 -11.16
CA GLU A 181 -4.45 -16.32 -10.08
C GLU A 181 -2.92 -16.33 -9.98
N VAL A 182 -2.32 -15.16 -9.80
CA VAL A 182 -0.89 -15.01 -9.49
C VAL A 182 -0.75 -14.92 -7.97
N ILE A 183 -0.20 -15.97 -7.36
CA ILE A 183 -0.01 -16.03 -5.90
C ILE A 183 1.41 -15.60 -5.54
N VAL A 184 1.54 -14.63 -4.64
CA VAL A 184 2.85 -14.15 -4.16
C VAL A 184 2.85 -14.03 -2.63
N ASP A 185 3.89 -14.57 -2.01
CA ASP A 185 4.13 -14.44 -0.57
C ASP A 185 5.11 -13.30 -0.29
N LEU A 186 4.67 -12.29 0.45
CA LEU A 186 5.47 -11.09 0.76
C LEU A 186 5.63 -10.88 2.26
N ILE A 187 6.85 -10.58 2.68
CA ILE A 187 7.16 -10.10 4.02
C ILE A 187 7.14 -8.58 4.00
N VAL A 188 6.28 -7.98 4.80
CA VAL A 188 6.24 -6.53 5.01
C VAL A 188 7.31 -6.13 6.02
N ARG A 189 8.10 -5.12 5.68
CA ARG A 189 9.16 -4.55 6.52
C ARG A 189 8.91 -3.07 6.71
N ILE A 190 8.93 -2.62 7.96
CA ILE A 190 8.84 -1.19 8.28
C ILE A 190 10.22 -0.58 8.02
N LYS A 191 10.27 0.52 7.28
CA LYS A 191 11.48 1.35 7.20
C LYS A 191 11.60 2.04 8.54
N ASP A 192 12.66 1.72 9.28
CA ASP A 192 12.90 2.37 10.55
C ASP A 192 13.04 3.88 10.34
N LYS A 193 12.09 4.67 10.86
CA LYS A 193 12.32 6.10 11.11
C LYS A 193 13.25 6.24 12.32
N LEU A 194 14.53 5.94 12.11
CA LEU A 194 15.59 6.14 13.10
C LEU A 194 15.97 7.62 13.29
N GLN A 195 15.03 8.56 13.11
CA GLN A 195 15.32 9.98 13.31
C GLN A 195 14.76 10.59 14.60
N HIS A 196 13.94 9.90 15.42
CA HIS A 196 13.53 10.46 16.72
C HIS A 196 13.40 9.47 17.90
N ARG A 197 14.07 8.31 17.87
CA ARG A 197 14.37 7.55 19.10
C ARG A 197 15.88 7.45 19.30
N HIS A 198 16.47 8.55 19.73
CA HIS A 198 17.90 8.73 19.97
C HIS A 198 18.49 7.91 21.14
N GLU A 199 17.82 6.89 21.67
CA GLU A 199 18.37 6.11 22.79
C GLU A 199 18.50 4.60 22.54
N CYS A 200 17.87 4.02 21.50
CA CYS A 200 18.00 2.57 21.24
C CYS A 200 18.83 2.22 19.99
N SER A 201 19.02 3.17 19.07
CA SER A 201 19.75 2.92 17.82
C SER A 201 21.25 2.72 18.01
N HIS A 202 21.83 3.42 18.98
CA HIS A 202 23.28 3.41 19.18
C HIS A 202 23.77 2.05 19.70
N ILE A 203 22.91 1.34 20.44
CA ILE A 203 23.24 0.01 20.97
C ILE A 203 23.24 -1.02 19.84
N LEU A 204 22.21 -1.03 18.97
CA LEU A 204 22.09 -2.03 17.91
C LEU A 204 23.11 -1.85 16.78
N SER A 205 23.44 -0.62 16.38
CA SER A 205 24.49 -0.37 15.39
C SER A 205 25.90 -0.66 15.92
N SER A 206 26.13 -0.52 17.24
CA SER A 206 27.41 -0.87 17.87
C SER A 206 27.61 -2.37 18.06
N LEU A 207 26.55 -3.19 17.87
CA LEU A 207 26.59 -4.65 18.05
C LEU A 207 26.66 -5.43 16.73
N THR A 208 26.32 -4.83 15.59
CA THR A 208 26.50 -5.45 14.28
C THR A 208 27.99 -5.70 13.98
N GLY A 209 28.38 -6.96 13.82
CA GLY A 209 29.77 -7.39 13.58
C GLY A 209 30.56 -7.75 14.85
N LYS A 210 29.93 -7.70 16.03
CA LYS A 210 30.56 -8.12 17.28
C LYS A 210 30.29 -9.60 17.60
N LYS A 211 31.02 -10.13 18.59
CA LYS A 211 31.10 -11.54 18.96
C LYS A 211 29.70 -12.17 19.18
N ALA A 212 29.59 -13.49 19.00
CA ALA A 212 28.34 -14.20 19.27
C ALA A 212 27.94 -14.06 20.75
N TYR A 213 26.65 -14.18 21.07
CA TYR A 213 26.11 -13.90 22.42
C TYR A 213 26.82 -14.66 23.56
N GLY A 214 27.31 -15.87 23.30
CA GLY A 214 28.03 -16.69 24.28
C GLY A 214 29.49 -16.28 24.54
N ASP A 215 30.05 -15.40 23.71
CA ASP A 215 31.47 -15.03 23.73
C ASP A 215 31.72 -13.68 24.45
N TRP A 216 30.67 -13.09 25.01
CA TRP A 216 30.75 -11.83 25.74
C TRP A 216 31.04 -12.06 27.22
N SER A 217 32.07 -11.40 27.73
CA SER A 217 32.31 -11.30 29.16
C SER A 217 31.41 -10.24 29.79
N LEU A 218 31.12 -10.41 31.09
CA LEU A 218 30.27 -9.48 31.83
C LEU A 218 30.79 -8.03 31.81
N ASN A 219 32.11 -7.85 31.86
CA ASN A 219 32.73 -6.53 31.79
C ASN A 219 32.58 -5.88 30.41
N GLU A 220 32.67 -6.67 29.33
CA GLU A 220 32.40 -6.16 27.97
C GLU A 220 30.93 -5.72 27.84
N VAL A 221 29.98 -6.47 28.41
CA VAL A 221 28.56 -6.09 28.41
C VAL A 221 28.31 -4.79 29.19
N LEU A 222 28.86 -4.66 30.40
CA LEU A 222 28.71 -3.45 31.21
C LEU A 222 29.30 -2.21 30.53
N ASN A 223 30.44 -2.37 29.86
CA ASN A 223 31.14 -1.28 29.20
C ASN A 223 30.52 -0.89 27.85
N GLU A 224 30.27 -1.86 26.98
CA GLU A 224 29.92 -1.60 25.58
C GLU A 224 28.42 -1.52 25.33
N VAL A 225 27.62 -2.33 26.03
CA VAL A 225 26.16 -2.35 25.85
C VAL A 225 25.52 -1.32 26.78
N LEU A 226 25.91 -1.38 28.06
CA LEU A 226 25.35 -0.52 29.11
C LEU A 226 26.12 0.77 29.31
N HIS A 227 27.15 1.06 28.50
CA HIS A 227 27.90 2.33 28.50
C HIS A 227 28.39 2.76 29.89
N LYS A 228 28.80 1.80 30.74
CA LYS A 228 29.21 2.04 32.15
C LYS A 228 28.13 2.69 33.02
N ARG A 229 26.86 2.64 32.60
CA ARG A 229 25.73 3.18 33.37
C ARG A 229 25.61 2.57 34.75
N TYR A 230 26.11 1.35 34.92
CA TYR A 230 26.22 0.68 36.21
C TYR A 230 27.66 0.21 36.43
N PRO A 231 28.28 0.51 37.60
CA PRO A 231 29.66 0.13 37.89
C PRO A 231 29.84 -1.37 38.12
N SER A 232 28.76 -2.10 38.41
CA SER A 232 28.75 -3.56 38.59
C SER A 232 27.33 -4.10 38.40
N LEU A 233 27.20 -5.43 38.28
CA LEU A 233 25.90 -6.09 38.16
C LEU A 233 25.02 -5.91 39.42
N LEU A 234 25.64 -5.82 40.59
CA LEU A 234 24.96 -5.57 41.87
C LEU A 234 24.42 -4.13 41.99
N ALA A 235 24.93 -3.20 41.18
CA ALA A 235 24.45 -1.83 41.11
C ALA A 235 23.31 -1.66 40.09
N MET A 236 22.95 -2.72 39.35
CA MET A 236 21.81 -2.69 38.45
C MET A 236 20.51 -2.77 39.25
N PRO A 237 19.47 -1.98 38.89
CA PRO A 237 18.19 -2.08 39.54
C PRO A 237 17.59 -3.47 39.32
N GLU A 238 17.16 -4.12 40.40
CA GLU A 238 16.47 -5.39 40.32
C GLU A 238 15.12 -5.21 39.64
N LEU A 239 14.90 -5.98 38.57
CA LEU A 239 13.62 -6.05 37.90
C LEU A 239 12.63 -6.78 38.81
N ASN A 240 11.79 -6.02 39.50
CA ASN A 240 10.72 -6.58 40.31
C ASN A 240 9.62 -7.14 39.40
N ILE A 241 9.64 -8.45 39.19
CA ILE A 241 8.68 -9.18 38.33
C ILE A 241 7.23 -8.97 38.81
N GLU A 242 7.00 -8.76 40.11
CA GLU A 242 5.65 -8.47 40.66
C GLU A 242 5.09 -7.13 40.14
N GLN A 243 5.94 -6.14 39.85
CA GLN A 243 5.51 -4.86 39.26
C GLN A 243 5.17 -4.97 37.76
N ILE A 244 5.58 -6.05 37.09
CA ILE A 244 5.34 -6.28 35.66
C ILE A 244 4.04 -7.09 35.45
N LYS A 245 3.63 -7.90 36.42
CA LYS A 245 2.41 -8.73 36.38
C LYS A 245 1.09 -7.96 36.14
N PRO A 246 0.87 -6.72 36.60
CA PRO A 246 -0.39 -6.01 36.36
C PRO A 246 -0.63 -5.68 34.88
N HIS A 247 0.42 -5.56 34.07
CA HIS A 247 0.30 -5.25 32.64
C HIS A 247 0.19 -6.51 31.76
N ALA A 248 0.51 -7.70 32.28
CA ALA A 248 0.35 -8.96 31.56
C ALA A 248 -1.05 -9.60 31.74
N LYS A 249 -1.73 -9.36 32.89
CA LYS A 249 -3.01 -10.01 33.21
C LYS A 249 -4.25 -9.40 32.53
N LYS A 250 -4.16 -8.21 31.93
CA LYS A 250 -5.33 -7.61 31.24
C LYS A 250 -5.68 -8.33 29.92
N ASN A 251 -4.78 -9.17 29.38
CA ASN A 251 -5.00 -9.87 28.11
C ASN A 251 -5.25 -11.39 28.24
N SER A 252 -5.24 -11.97 29.44
CA SER A 252 -5.39 -13.43 29.62
C SER A 252 -6.79 -13.90 30.05
N LEU A 253 -7.77 -13.00 30.20
CA LEU A 253 -9.07 -13.31 30.82
C LEU A 253 -10.23 -13.59 29.85
N VAL A 254 -9.99 -13.72 28.54
CA VAL A 254 -11.04 -14.06 27.55
C VAL A 254 -10.92 -15.48 26.98
N MET A 255 -9.86 -16.24 27.28
CA MET A 255 -9.55 -17.51 26.60
C MET A 255 -9.70 -18.78 27.47
N THR A 256 -10.57 -18.81 28.47
CA THR A 256 -10.81 -20.06 29.23
C THR A 256 -12.25 -20.20 29.74
N ARG A 257 -13.22 -20.34 28.83
CA ARG A 257 -14.47 -21.08 29.08
C ARG A 257 -14.87 -21.85 27.82
N ARG A 258 -15.23 -23.14 28.01
CA ARG A 258 -15.34 -24.27 27.06
C ARG A 258 -13.99 -25.01 27.01
N LEU A 259 -13.82 -26.11 27.73
CA LEU A 259 -14.59 -27.35 27.62
C LEU A 259 -14.78 -28.02 29.00
N SER A 260 -16.01 -28.41 29.29
CA SER A 260 -16.39 -29.53 30.16
C SER A 260 -17.43 -30.33 29.40
#